data_AF-A0A7C4IXB2-F1
#
_entry.id   AF-A0A7C4IXB2-F1
#
_cell.length_a   1.000
_cell.length_b   1.000
_cell.length_c   1.000
_cell.angle_alpha   90.00
_cell.angle_beta   90.00
_cell.angle_gamma   90.00
#
_symmetry.space_group_name_H-M   'P 1'
#
loop_
_entity.id
_entity.type
_entity.pdbx_description
1 polymer ?
#
loop_
_entity_poly.entity_id
_entity_poly.type
_entity_poly.pdbx_seq_one_letter_code
_entity_poly.pdbx_strand_id
1 'polypeptide(L)'
;MTRKEFLKTVGIGIPAFLCAGAGLCFGRNRGEDIRGEIFRKDAPAKPWRWSVEGSYYSSDGKNVQCLVCPNLCLLEPGDRSVCRSRVNIDGKLYSLAYGNPCAVHVDPIEKKPLYHFYPGTSIFSIATTGCNFRCLNCQNWEISQKKPEEVQSTELFPQDVVRESVRRKSPSIAFTYSEAVTYYEYMVDTARL
;
A
#
# COMPACT_ATOMS: atom_id res chain seq x y z
N MET A 1 -7.50 7.15 -22.78
CA MET A 1 -8.36 8.35 -22.78
C MET A 1 -9.25 8.29 -21.55
N THR A 2 -8.83 8.92 -20.46
CA THR A 2 -9.60 9.02 -19.21
C THR A 2 -10.81 9.95 -19.39
N ARG A 3 -11.82 9.87 -18.51
CA ARG A 3 -12.99 10.76 -18.54
C ARG A 3 -12.59 12.25 -18.53
N LYS A 4 -11.53 12.59 -17.79
CA LYS A 4 -10.98 13.95 -17.71
C LYS A 4 -10.31 14.37 -19.02
N GLU A 5 -9.64 13.45 -19.70
CA GLU A 5 -9.06 13.69 -21.02
C GLU A 5 -10.15 13.90 -22.08
N PHE A 6 -11.19 13.06 -22.11
CA PHE A 6 -12.32 13.23 -23.03
C PHE A 6 -13.01 14.59 -22.87
N LEU A 7 -13.27 15.02 -21.64
CA LEU A 7 -13.87 16.33 -21.36
C LEU A 7 -12.97 17.49 -21.79
N LYS A 8 -11.64 17.36 -21.63
CA LYS A 8 -10.68 18.34 -22.15
C LYS A 8 -10.66 18.35 -23.68
N THR A 9 -10.70 17.18 -24.33
CA THR A 9 -10.71 17.06 -25.79
C THR A 9 -11.98 17.65 -26.40
N VAL A 10 -13.16 17.42 -25.78
CA VAL A 10 -14.42 18.03 -26.21
C VAL A 10 -14.42 19.54 -25.96
N GLY A 11 -13.89 20.00 -24.82
CA GLY A 11 -13.76 21.44 -24.51
C GLY A 11 -12.80 22.19 -25.43
N ILE A 12 -11.74 21.53 -25.92
CA ILE A 12 -10.76 22.08 -26.88
C ILE A 12 -11.23 21.88 -28.34
N GLY A 13 -12.17 20.96 -28.60
CA GLY A 13 -12.73 20.71 -29.93
C GLY A 13 -13.63 21.82 -30.46
N ILE A 14 -14.22 22.65 -29.57
CA ILE A 14 -15.11 23.75 -29.98
C ILE A 14 -14.32 24.96 -30.52
N PRO A 15 -13.18 25.39 -29.94
CA PRO A 15 -12.34 26.42 -30.54
C PRO A 15 -11.54 25.97 -31.77
N ALA A 16 -11.19 24.68 -31.86
CA ALA A 16 -10.31 24.17 -32.92
C ALA A 16 -10.96 24.15 -34.31
N PHE A 17 -12.29 24.19 -34.40
CA PHE A 17 -12.99 24.31 -35.68
C PHE A 17 -12.96 25.73 -36.27
N LEU A 18 -12.55 26.73 -35.50
CA LEU A 18 -12.54 28.15 -35.92
C LEU A 18 -11.14 28.73 -36.21
N CYS A 19 -10.07 27.96 -36.01
CA CYS A 19 -8.70 28.41 -36.27
C CYS A 19 -7.89 27.35 -37.04
N ALA A 20 -8.31 27.09 -38.28
CA ALA A 20 -7.49 26.39 -39.27
C ALA A 20 -6.30 27.29 -39.67
N GLY A 21 -5.22 27.29 -38.90
CA GLY A 21 -4.07 28.16 -39.25
C GLY A 21 -2.73 27.92 -38.54
N ALA A 22 -2.66 27.20 -37.44
CA ALA A 22 -1.37 26.96 -36.77
C ALA A 22 -1.22 25.48 -36.44
N GLY A 23 -0.18 24.87 -37.00
CA GLY A 23 0.17 23.47 -36.83
C GLY A 23 0.19 23.08 -35.35
N LEU A 24 -0.78 22.26 -34.96
CA LEU A 24 -0.75 21.56 -33.69
C LEU A 24 0.31 20.47 -33.81
N CYS A 25 1.54 20.81 -33.39
CA CYS A 25 2.45 19.85 -32.83
C CYS A 25 1.68 19.08 -31.75
N PHE A 26 1.19 17.88 -32.09
CA PHE A 26 0.72 16.91 -31.12
C PHE A 26 1.93 16.48 -30.30
N GLY A 27 2.29 17.32 -29.33
CA GLY A 27 3.12 16.94 -28.20
C GLY A 27 2.47 15.72 -27.61
N ARG A 28 3.06 14.57 -27.87
CA ARG A 28 2.67 13.28 -27.31
C ARG A 28 2.92 13.41 -25.82
N ASN A 29 1.94 13.95 -25.08
CA ASN A 29 1.91 13.87 -23.62
C ASN A 29 1.97 12.38 -23.33
N ARG A 30 3.17 11.87 -23.03
CA ARG A 30 3.31 10.55 -22.44
C ARG A 30 2.49 10.66 -21.16
N GLY A 31 1.34 9.98 -21.14
CA GLY A 31 0.49 9.96 -19.95
C GLY A 31 1.37 9.66 -18.73
N GLU A 32 1.13 10.38 -17.64
CA GLU A 32 1.86 10.18 -16.39
C GLU A 32 1.86 8.68 -16.04
N ASP A 33 3.06 8.12 -15.82
CA ASP A 33 3.19 6.73 -15.42
C ASP A 33 2.58 6.57 -14.03
N ILE A 34 1.59 5.69 -13.90
CA ILE A 34 0.94 5.44 -12.61
C ILE A 34 1.84 4.67 -11.64
N ARG A 35 2.99 4.16 -12.09
CA ARG A 35 3.94 3.48 -11.22
C ARG A 35 4.41 4.42 -10.13
N GLY A 36 4.44 3.91 -8.90
CA GLY A 36 4.94 4.69 -7.77
C GLY A 36 6.46 4.78 -7.80
N GLU A 37 6.98 5.86 -7.22
CA GLU A 37 8.42 6.12 -7.13
C GLU A 37 8.95 5.84 -5.72
N ILE A 38 10.27 5.66 -5.62
CA ILE A 38 10.98 5.53 -4.35
C ILE A 38 11.13 6.93 -3.76
N PHE A 39 10.80 7.07 -2.47
CA PHE A 39 10.94 8.34 -1.76
C PHE A 39 12.38 8.45 -1.25
N ARG A 40 13.13 9.39 -1.81
CA ARG A 40 14.54 9.58 -1.47
C ARG A 40 14.68 10.29 -0.13
N LYS A 41 15.55 9.77 0.75
CA LYS A 41 15.84 10.36 2.08
C LYS A 41 14.59 10.61 2.95
N ASP A 42 13.58 9.76 2.80
CA ASP A 42 12.29 9.86 3.50
C ASP A 42 12.13 8.85 4.65
N ALA A 43 13.15 8.03 4.91
CA ALA A 43 13.16 7.16 6.07
C ALA A 43 13.24 8.00 7.36
N PRO A 44 12.56 7.57 8.44
CA PRO A 44 12.75 8.19 9.74
C PRO A 44 14.19 7.96 10.24
N ALA A 45 14.73 8.91 10.99
CA ALA A 45 16.11 8.84 11.51
C ALA A 45 16.35 7.62 12.42
N LYS A 46 15.31 7.12 13.07
CA LYS A 46 15.31 5.87 13.84
C LYS A 46 14.07 5.05 13.46
N PRO A 47 14.14 3.71 13.54
CA PRO A 47 12.97 2.87 13.31
C PRO A 47 11.80 3.32 14.20
N TRP A 48 10.59 3.35 13.64
CA TRP A 48 9.35 3.59 14.37
C TRP A 48 9.15 2.56 15.49
N ARG A 49 8.36 2.88 16.52
CA ARG A 49 8.21 2.13 17.78
C ARG A 49 8.06 0.60 17.64
N TRP A 50 7.38 0.15 16.58
CA TRP A 50 7.08 -1.26 16.35
C TRP A 50 7.75 -1.81 15.08
N SER A 51 8.76 -1.12 14.56
CA SER A 51 9.43 -1.55 13.34
C SER A 51 10.19 -2.84 13.55
N VAL A 52 10.16 -3.70 12.54
CA VAL A 52 10.88 -4.97 12.53
C VAL A 52 11.84 -5.00 11.34
N GLU A 53 12.93 -5.75 11.46
CA GLU A 53 13.80 -6.02 10.32
C GLU A 53 12.99 -6.76 9.25
N GLY A 54 13.04 -6.26 8.02
CA GLY A 54 12.26 -6.80 6.91
C GLY A 54 12.77 -8.16 6.49
N SER A 55 11.85 -9.04 6.09
CA SER A 55 12.17 -10.31 5.45
C SER A 55 12.44 -10.13 3.96
N TYR A 56 13.13 -11.08 3.34
CA TYR A 56 13.36 -11.18 1.89
C TYR A 56 13.96 -9.92 1.26
N TYR A 57 15.24 -9.67 1.53
CA TYR A 57 16.03 -8.64 0.87
C TYR A 57 17.48 -9.08 0.69
N SER A 58 18.18 -8.47 -0.26
CA SER A 58 19.64 -8.55 -0.37
C SER A 58 20.26 -7.19 -0.05
N SER A 59 21.43 -7.19 0.58
CA SER A 59 22.16 -5.97 0.94
C SER A 59 23.64 -6.10 0.60
N ASP A 60 24.24 -5.00 0.13
CA ASP A 60 25.69 -4.86 -0.05
C ASP A 60 26.37 -4.21 1.18
N GLY A 61 25.62 -4.05 2.29
CA GLY A 61 26.04 -3.33 3.50
C GLY A 61 25.64 -1.86 3.50
N LYS A 62 25.16 -1.31 2.39
CA LYS A 62 24.70 0.08 2.27
C LYS A 62 23.35 0.16 1.55
N ASN A 63 23.27 -0.37 0.35
CA ASN A 63 22.06 -0.42 -0.46
C ASN A 63 21.31 -1.71 -0.19
N VAL A 64 19.99 -1.62 -0.26
CA VAL A 64 19.08 -2.72 0.05
C VAL A 64 18.15 -2.93 -1.13
N GLN A 65 18.11 -4.15 -1.65
CA GLN A 65 17.17 -4.57 -2.67
C GLN A 65 16.04 -5.35 -1.99
N CYS A 66 14.86 -4.74 -1.89
CA CYS A 66 13.68 -5.39 -1.35
C CYS A 66 13.12 -6.41 -2.36
N LEU A 67 12.83 -7.64 -1.91
CA LEU A 67 12.34 -8.74 -2.75
C LEU A 67 10.91 -9.18 -2.38
N VAL A 68 10.25 -8.46 -1.47
CA VAL A 68 8.94 -8.83 -0.93
C VAL A 68 7.80 -8.71 -1.96
N CYS A 69 7.91 -7.79 -2.91
CA CYS A 69 6.89 -7.60 -3.95
C CYS A 69 7.52 -7.30 -5.33
N PRO A 70 6.74 -7.39 -6.42
CA PRO A 70 7.26 -7.24 -7.78
C PRO A 70 7.88 -5.88 -8.12
N ASN A 71 7.70 -4.85 -7.29
CA ASN A 71 8.34 -3.55 -7.50
C ASN A 71 9.87 -3.60 -7.33
N LEU A 72 10.40 -4.60 -6.63
CA LEU A 72 11.84 -4.80 -6.43
C LEU A 72 12.57 -3.48 -6.15
N CYS A 73 12.17 -2.76 -5.09
CA CYS A 73 12.75 -1.45 -4.79
C CYS A 73 14.23 -1.59 -4.38
N LEU A 74 15.12 -0.89 -5.09
CA LEU A 74 16.51 -0.67 -4.68
C LEU A 74 16.60 0.63 -3.87
N LEU A 75 16.92 0.50 -2.58
CA LEU A 75 16.88 1.58 -1.59
C LEU A 75 18.30 1.93 -1.15
N GLU A 76 18.70 3.18 -1.31
CA GLU A 76 19.90 3.70 -0.65
C GLU A 76 19.61 3.97 0.84
N PRO A 77 20.64 4.14 1.69
CA PRO A 77 20.44 4.51 3.08
C PRO A 77 19.56 5.77 3.19
N GLY A 78 18.50 5.67 4.00
CA GLY A 78 17.52 6.74 4.18
C GLY A 78 16.37 6.72 3.18
N ASP A 79 16.36 5.83 2.18
CA ASP A 79 15.26 5.78 1.21
C ASP A 79 14.07 4.96 1.74
N ARG A 80 12.88 5.32 1.26
CA ARG A 80 11.63 4.60 1.51
C ARG A 80 11.08 4.02 0.22
N SER A 81 10.68 2.76 0.31
CA SER A 81 10.07 1.98 -0.75
C SER A 81 8.80 2.61 -1.33
N VAL A 82 8.47 2.21 -2.56
CA VAL A 82 7.23 2.59 -3.25
C VAL A 82 6.00 2.28 -2.38
N CYS A 83 5.97 1.17 -1.65
CA CYS A 83 4.80 0.86 -0.80
C CYS A 83 4.67 1.71 0.47
N ARG A 84 5.62 2.63 0.73
CA ARG A 84 5.70 3.54 1.89
C ARG A 84 5.94 2.87 3.25
N SER A 85 5.90 1.54 3.30
CA SER A 85 5.97 0.77 4.54
C SER A 85 7.35 0.22 4.85
N ARG A 86 8.28 0.27 3.90
CA ARG A 86 9.64 -0.25 4.07
C ARG A 86 10.69 0.81 3.83
N VAL A 87 11.72 0.83 4.65
CA VAL A 87 12.82 1.81 4.62
C VAL A 87 14.17 1.13 4.74
N ASN A 88 15.20 1.74 4.16
CA ASN A 88 16.58 1.33 4.41
C ASN A 88 17.19 2.21 5.50
N ILE A 89 17.58 1.60 6.61
CA ILE A 89 18.31 2.26 7.71
C ILE A 89 19.61 1.49 7.90
N ASP A 90 20.74 2.20 7.73
CA ASP A 90 22.09 1.66 7.92
C ASP A 90 22.37 0.33 7.18
N GLY A 91 21.88 0.20 5.93
CA GLY A 91 22.11 -0.97 5.09
C GLY A 91 21.18 -2.15 5.38
N LYS A 92 20.15 -1.95 6.22
CA LYS A 92 19.13 -2.94 6.55
C LYS A 92 17.74 -2.50 6.13
N LEU A 93 16.95 -3.45 5.64
CA LEU A 93 15.54 -3.22 5.36
C LEU A 93 14.76 -3.25 6.68
N TYR A 94 13.94 -2.24 6.94
CA TYR A 94 12.97 -2.25 8.03
C TYR A 94 11.56 -2.14 7.49
N SER A 95 10.64 -2.93 8.07
CA SER A 95 9.21 -2.76 7.91
C SER A 95 8.69 -1.86 9.03
N LEU A 96 7.98 -0.79 8.66
CA LEU A 96 7.34 0.18 9.56
C LEU A 96 5.87 -0.19 9.86
N ALA A 97 5.38 -1.29 9.26
CA ALA A 97 4.00 -1.73 9.33
C ALA A 97 3.91 -3.06 10.09
N TYR A 98 4.09 -2.98 11.42
CA TYR A 98 4.00 -4.12 12.33
C TYR A 98 3.37 -3.68 13.65
N GLY A 99 2.35 -4.40 14.11
CA GLY A 99 1.65 -4.08 15.37
C GLY A 99 0.80 -2.80 15.34
N ASN A 100 0.64 -2.16 14.19
CA ASN A 100 0.02 -0.84 14.03
C ASN A 100 -1.07 -0.78 12.95
N PRO A 101 -2.11 -1.63 13.00
CA PRO A 101 -3.21 -1.52 12.06
C PRO A 101 -3.90 -0.15 12.17
N CYS A 102 -4.23 0.41 11.01
CA CYS A 102 -5.00 1.64 10.88
C CYS A 102 -6.48 1.38 10.56
N ALA A 103 -6.85 0.12 10.27
CA ALA A 103 -8.23 -0.31 10.10
C ALA A 103 -8.41 -1.69 10.75
N VAL A 104 -9.43 -1.81 11.60
CA VAL A 104 -9.78 -3.04 12.33
C VAL A 104 -11.31 -3.12 12.41
N HIS A 105 -11.89 -4.11 11.75
CA HIS A 105 -13.34 -4.27 11.68
C HIS A 105 -13.77 -5.74 11.77
N VAL A 106 -15.01 -5.97 12.19
CA VAL A 106 -15.68 -7.26 12.02
C VAL A 106 -16.66 -7.08 10.88
N ASP A 107 -16.38 -7.74 9.75
CA ASP A 107 -17.24 -7.71 8.56
C ASP A 107 -17.98 -9.06 8.42
N PRO A 108 -19.10 -9.13 7.69
CA PRO A 108 -19.60 -10.39 7.16
C PRO A 108 -18.64 -10.96 6.11
N ILE A 109 -18.51 -12.28 6.03
CA ILE A 109 -17.63 -12.95 5.05
C ILE A 109 -18.00 -12.59 3.60
N GLU A 110 -19.27 -12.29 3.35
CA GLU A 110 -19.84 -11.95 2.04
C GLU A 110 -19.29 -10.65 1.46
N LYS A 111 -18.63 -9.81 2.27
CA LYS A 111 -17.91 -8.62 1.78
C LYS A 111 -16.61 -8.99 1.07
N LYS A 112 -16.08 -10.20 1.28
CA LYS A 112 -14.85 -10.69 0.64
C LYS A 112 -15.19 -11.28 -0.73
N PRO A 113 -14.31 -11.13 -1.75
CA PRO A 113 -14.57 -11.65 -3.09
C PRO A 113 -14.36 -13.18 -3.17
N LEU A 114 -15.04 -13.92 -2.30
CA LEU A 114 -14.96 -15.38 -2.17
C LEU A 114 -16.38 -15.96 -2.28
N TYR A 115 -16.59 -16.86 -3.23
CA TYR A 115 -17.90 -17.48 -3.47
C TYR A 115 -18.08 -18.73 -2.60
N HIS A 116 -19.20 -18.82 -1.88
CA HIS A 116 -19.55 -19.94 -0.99
C HIS A 116 -18.45 -20.30 0.04
N PHE A 117 -17.73 -19.29 0.53
CA PHE A 117 -16.68 -19.46 1.52
C PHE A 117 -17.20 -19.09 2.91
N TYR A 118 -17.35 -20.08 3.80
CA TYR A 118 -17.90 -19.94 5.16
C TYR A 118 -19.17 -19.06 5.30
N PRO A 119 -20.26 -19.31 4.53
CA PRO A 119 -21.43 -18.41 4.51
C PRO A 119 -22.02 -18.10 5.89
N GLY A 120 -22.42 -16.85 6.11
CA GLY A 120 -23.04 -16.38 7.34
C GLY A 120 -22.08 -16.18 8.52
N THR A 121 -20.78 -16.40 8.34
CA THR A 121 -19.78 -16.16 9.38
C THR A 121 -19.26 -14.72 9.38
N SER A 122 -18.78 -14.27 10.53
CA SER A 122 -18.03 -13.02 10.64
C SER A 122 -16.54 -13.23 10.34
N ILE A 123 -15.88 -12.20 9.83
CA ILE A 123 -14.45 -12.19 9.57
C ILE A 123 -13.80 -10.99 10.24
N PHE A 124 -12.68 -11.22 10.92
CA PHE A 124 -11.90 -10.17 11.55
C PHE A 124 -10.97 -9.54 10.52
N SER A 125 -11.35 -8.36 10.02
CA SER A 125 -10.65 -7.65 8.97
C SER A 125 -9.66 -6.65 9.54
N ILE A 126 -8.41 -6.71 9.11
CA ILE A 126 -7.36 -5.77 9.52
C ILE A 126 -6.54 -5.26 8.33
N ALA A 127 -5.99 -4.05 8.47
CA ALA A 127 -5.05 -3.47 7.54
C ALA A 127 -4.07 -2.52 8.23
N THR A 128 -2.86 -2.46 7.72
CA THR A 128 -1.94 -1.35 8.00
C THR A 128 -1.89 -0.40 6.81
N THR A 129 -1.19 0.73 6.97
CA THR A 129 -0.97 1.69 5.90
C THR A 129 -0.09 1.12 4.78
N GLY A 130 -0.16 1.74 3.60
CA GLY A 130 0.74 1.48 2.48
C GLY A 130 0.25 0.40 1.51
N CYS A 131 0.62 0.55 0.24
CA CYS A 131 0.21 -0.35 -0.84
C CYS A 131 1.24 -0.33 -1.97
N ASN A 132 1.52 -1.50 -2.55
CA ASN A 132 2.41 -1.65 -3.70
C ASN A 132 1.74 -1.26 -5.04
N PHE A 133 0.41 -1.07 -5.05
CA PHE A 133 -0.38 -0.58 -6.18
C PHE A 133 -0.66 0.92 -6.12
N ARG A 134 -1.08 1.48 -7.27
CA ARG A 134 -1.45 2.88 -7.50
C ARG A 134 -2.76 2.97 -8.29
N CYS A 135 -3.79 2.31 -7.79
CA CYS A 135 -5.09 2.26 -8.45
C CYS A 135 -5.69 3.68 -8.55
N LEU A 136 -6.05 4.11 -9.76
CA LEU A 136 -6.63 5.44 -10.00
C LEU A 136 -7.95 5.69 -9.26
N ASN A 137 -8.69 4.62 -8.93
CA ASN A 137 -9.98 4.66 -8.24
C ASN A 137 -9.95 3.91 -6.90
N CYS A 138 -8.81 3.94 -6.19
CA CYS A 138 -8.66 3.25 -4.91
C CYS A 138 -9.67 3.79 -3.89
N GLN A 139 -10.56 2.93 -3.37
CA GLN A 139 -11.53 3.31 -2.33
C GLN A 139 -10.86 3.58 -0.98
N ASN A 140 -9.78 2.85 -0.68
CA ASN A 140 -9.04 2.95 0.58
C ASN A 140 -7.77 3.78 0.41
N TRP A 141 -7.78 4.80 -0.47
CA TRP A 141 -6.60 5.61 -0.77
C TRP A 141 -6.05 6.34 0.48
N GLU A 142 -6.93 6.69 1.41
CA GLU A 142 -6.59 7.37 2.67
C GLU A 142 -5.68 6.55 3.60
N ILE A 143 -5.63 5.22 3.43
CA ILE A 143 -4.71 4.35 4.18
C ILE A 143 -3.65 3.69 3.28
N SER A 144 -4.01 3.34 2.05
CA SER A 144 -3.12 2.64 1.11
C SER A 144 -2.07 3.56 0.49
N GLN A 145 -2.36 4.86 0.39
CA GLN A 145 -1.47 5.86 -0.21
C GLN A 145 -0.81 6.79 0.82
N LYS A 146 -0.83 6.40 2.10
CA LYS A 146 -0.22 7.12 3.20
C LYS A 146 0.95 6.36 3.81
N LYS A 147 1.83 7.11 4.48
CA LYS A 147 2.90 6.56 5.30
C LYS A 147 2.33 6.15 6.67
N PRO A 148 2.93 5.16 7.37
CA PRO A 148 2.49 4.75 8.70
C PRO A 148 2.37 5.90 9.70
N GLU A 149 3.27 6.87 9.66
CA GLU A 149 3.28 8.03 10.56
C GLU A 149 2.21 9.09 10.24
N GLU A 150 1.55 9.01 9.08
CA GLU A 150 0.53 9.98 8.64
C GLU A 150 -0.89 9.56 9.02
N VAL A 151 -1.07 8.35 9.56
CA VAL A 151 -2.39 7.77 9.84
C VAL A 151 -2.47 7.35 11.29
N GLN A 152 -3.64 7.57 11.90
CA GLN A 152 -3.91 7.05 13.24
C GLN A 152 -3.96 5.53 13.19
N SER A 153 -3.19 4.89 14.07
CA SER A 153 -3.14 3.43 14.22
C SER A 153 -3.41 3.06 15.66
N THR A 154 -3.88 1.83 15.86
CA THR A 154 -4.04 1.23 17.19
C THR A 154 -2.95 0.18 17.37
N GLU A 155 -2.43 0.04 18.59
CA GLU A 155 -1.51 -1.04 18.93
C GLU A 155 -2.28 -2.36 18.96
N LEU A 156 -1.89 -3.30 18.09
CA LEU A 156 -2.48 -4.63 18.01
C LEU A 156 -1.42 -5.58 17.45
N PHE A 157 -0.76 -6.34 18.31
CA PHE A 157 0.29 -7.29 17.91
C PHE A 157 -0.31 -8.62 17.44
N PRO A 158 0.45 -9.47 16.72
CA PRO A 158 -0.03 -10.74 16.18
C PRO A 158 -0.86 -11.60 17.15
N GLN A 159 -0.39 -11.76 18.38
CA GLN A 159 -1.08 -12.54 19.41
C GLN A 159 -2.42 -11.91 19.80
N ASP A 160 -2.48 -10.57 19.84
CA ASP A 160 -3.71 -9.85 20.15
C ASP A 160 -4.69 -9.85 18.99
N VAL A 161 -4.24 -9.90 17.73
CA VAL A 161 -5.12 -10.12 16.58
C VAL A 161 -5.89 -11.42 16.73
N VAL A 162 -5.18 -12.52 17.03
CA VAL A 162 -5.80 -13.84 17.22
C VAL A 162 -6.70 -13.87 18.46
N ARG A 163 -6.25 -13.25 19.55
CA ARG A 163 -7.07 -13.12 20.77
C ARG A 163 -8.37 -12.36 20.51
N GLU A 164 -8.29 -11.25 19.77
CA GLU A 164 -9.44 -10.42 19.43
C GLU A 164 -10.38 -11.12 18.44
N SER A 165 -9.87 -11.86 17.45
CA SER A 165 -10.72 -12.61 16.51
C SER A 165 -11.54 -13.67 17.25
N VAL A 166 -10.91 -14.43 18.16
CA VAL A 166 -11.57 -15.42 19.01
C VAL A 166 -12.59 -14.75 19.94
N ARG A 167 -12.21 -13.66 20.62
CA ARG A 167 -13.10 -12.90 21.52
C ARG A 167 -14.35 -12.40 20.80
N ARG A 168 -14.21 -12.01 19.54
CA ARG A 168 -15.29 -11.50 18.68
C ARG A 168 -16.04 -12.59 17.91
N LYS A 169 -15.71 -13.88 18.15
CA LYS A 169 -16.31 -15.06 17.50
C LYS A 169 -16.18 -15.05 15.97
N SER A 170 -15.10 -14.48 15.45
CA SER A 170 -14.77 -14.50 14.03
C SER A 170 -13.87 -15.69 13.72
N PRO A 171 -14.35 -16.75 13.02
CA PRO A 171 -13.55 -17.93 12.70
C PRO A 171 -12.41 -17.67 11.72
N SER A 172 -12.41 -16.52 11.04
CA SER A 172 -11.41 -16.14 10.04
C SER A 172 -10.82 -14.75 10.35
N ILE A 173 -9.58 -14.53 9.92
CA ILE A 173 -8.91 -13.22 9.88
C ILE A 173 -8.64 -12.86 8.41
N ALA A 174 -8.96 -11.64 8.00
CA ALA A 174 -8.65 -11.11 6.68
C ALA A 174 -7.66 -9.94 6.78
N PHE A 175 -6.51 -10.09 6.13
CA PHE A 175 -5.62 -8.98 5.82
C PHE A 175 -6.12 -8.30 4.55
N THR A 176 -6.70 -7.10 4.68
CA THR A 176 -7.52 -6.49 3.64
C THR A 176 -7.35 -4.96 3.60
N TYR A 177 -8.25 -4.26 2.91
CA TYR A 177 -8.33 -2.80 2.69
C TYR A 177 -7.14 -2.14 1.96
N SER A 178 -5.90 -2.42 2.37
CA SER A 178 -4.67 -2.03 1.68
C SER A 178 -4.08 -3.24 0.94
N GLU A 179 -2.78 -3.50 1.06
CA GLU A 179 -2.12 -4.66 0.45
C GLU A 179 -1.35 -5.45 1.50
N ALA A 180 -1.69 -6.73 1.68
CA ALA A 180 -1.13 -7.57 2.73
C ALA A 180 0.40 -7.78 2.61
N VAL A 181 0.92 -7.79 1.38
CA VAL A 181 2.36 -7.92 1.13
C VAL A 181 3.18 -6.73 1.66
N THR A 182 2.57 -5.55 1.88
CA THR A 182 3.33 -4.39 2.40
C THR A 182 3.65 -4.52 3.89
N TYR A 183 2.84 -5.24 4.64
CA TYR A 183 3.00 -5.58 6.05
C TYR A 183 3.21 -7.10 6.25
N TYR A 184 3.98 -7.69 5.34
CA TYR A 184 4.22 -9.13 5.25
C TYR A 184 4.62 -9.78 6.58
N GLU A 185 5.56 -9.19 7.33
CA GLU A 185 6.04 -9.76 8.60
C GLU A 185 4.91 -9.85 9.63
N TYR A 186 4.09 -8.79 9.72
CA TYR A 186 2.92 -8.76 10.60
C TYR A 186 1.85 -9.78 10.18
N MET A 187 1.62 -9.92 8.88
CA MET A 187 0.70 -10.91 8.32
C MET A 187 1.15 -12.34 8.63
N VAL A 188 2.41 -12.67 8.35
CA VAL A 188 2.94 -14.03 8.50
C VAL A 188 3.03 -14.42 9.97
N ASP A 189 3.52 -13.53 10.84
CA ASP A 189 3.59 -13.81 12.27
C ASP A 189 2.20 -14.04 12.87
N THR A 190 1.19 -13.30 12.41
CA THR A 190 -0.20 -13.51 12.82
C THR A 190 -0.76 -14.84 12.29
N ALA A 191 -0.48 -15.19 11.03
CA ALA A 191 -1.00 -16.40 10.40
C ALA A 191 -0.39 -17.71 10.93
N ARG A 192 0.75 -17.64 11.64
CA ARG A 192 1.43 -18.79 12.25
C ARG A 192 0.89 -19.19 13.61
N LEU A 193 0.09 -18.33 14.24
CA LEU A 193 -0.49 -18.52 15.58
C LEU A 193 -1.83 -19.25 15.50
#